data_AF-A0A1B8C8E6-F1
#
_entry.id   AF-A0A1B8C8E6-F1
#
_cell.length_a   1.000
_cell.length_b   1.000
_cell.length_c   1.000
_cell.angle_alpha   90.00
_cell.angle_beta   90.00
_cell.angle_gamma   90.00
#
_symmetry.space_group_name_H-M   'P 1'
#
loop_
_entity.id
_entity.type
_entity.pdbx_description
1 polymer ?
#
loop_
_entity_poly.entity_id
_entity_poly.type
_entity_poly.pdbx_seq_one_letter_code
_entity_poly.pdbx_strand_id
1 'polypeptide(L)'
;MVLLPIVVPAVVLVIVMPVSSSIVFWRFYRPPGSDGEKERTEQSVKDLLLVLNPTTNASFATKTFASWQLMNYYFEEFSRPLANEDVEDYLSKKEKAQGSMEQVIKCFSGIQDADFEVSLSPLSIPLAIIYRDTKQEKKFFEEVNKIFYSCYKVLTDNVIYNDKPSYLMLAKILALIGLGKQAEVAFKKWCLVSSDLNTDHGGNLAEKARYASRTAPKQAGIPPKINVECNGPCGKMMVNFHRKNSISLCYYCTNTILCHNCRKLVDEEDNLGVCRKGHNHIEVSEDTPKKIEMHELKKVWEEKWKVFFAVL
;
A
#
# COMPACT_ATOMS: atom_id res chain seq x y z
N MET A 1 -51.06 -4.19 21.73
CA MET A 1 -50.42 -4.08 20.40
C MET A 1 -49.02 -4.62 20.53
N VAL A 2 -48.74 -5.69 19.81
CA VAL A 2 -47.44 -6.38 19.77
C VAL A 2 -46.52 -5.60 18.84
N LEU A 3 -45.30 -5.32 19.29
CA LEU A 3 -44.14 -5.13 18.40
C LEU A 3 -42.99 -5.96 19.01
N LEU A 4 -42.60 -6.99 18.26
CA LEU A 4 -41.53 -7.93 18.56
C LEU A 4 -40.15 -7.25 18.48
N PRO A 5 -39.15 -7.73 19.24
CA PRO A 5 -37.77 -7.30 19.11
C PRO A 5 -37.13 -8.00 17.89
N ILE A 6 -36.53 -7.23 16.99
CA ILE A 6 -35.55 -7.77 16.04
C ILE A 6 -34.26 -7.95 16.83
N VAL A 7 -33.99 -9.20 17.21
CA VAL A 7 -32.69 -9.63 17.73
C VAL A 7 -31.75 -9.73 16.53
N VAL A 8 -30.90 -8.73 16.35
CA VAL A 8 -29.70 -8.86 15.50
C VAL A 8 -28.63 -9.51 16.37
N PRO A 9 -28.03 -10.66 16.00
CA PRO A 9 -26.95 -11.23 16.78
C PRO A 9 -25.75 -10.30 16.71
N ALA A 10 -25.40 -9.75 17.87
CA ALA A 10 -24.22 -8.94 18.09
C ALA A 10 -22.97 -9.77 17.76
N VAL A 11 -22.38 -9.54 16.59
CA VAL A 11 -20.96 -9.79 16.40
C VAL A 11 -20.25 -8.72 17.21
N VAL A 12 -19.64 -9.13 18.32
CA VAL A 12 -18.74 -8.28 19.09
C VAL A 12 -17.57 -7.92 18.19
N LEU A 13 -17.67 -6.74 17.57
CA LEU A 13 -16.60 -6.09 16.85
C LEU A 13 -15.60 -5.60 17.91
N VAL A 14 -14.56 -6.39 18.18
CA VAL A 14 -13.49 -5.96 19.09
C VAL A 14 -12.66 -4.90 18.37
N ILE A 15 -13.02 -3.64 18.60
CA ILE A 15 -12.19 -2.48 18.27
C ILE A 15 -11.09 -2.43 19.33
N VAL A 16 -9.90 -2.96 19.02
CA VAL A 16 -8.71 -2.64 19.82
C VAL A 16 -8.23 -1.27 19.36
N MET A 17 -8.63 -0.22 20.07
CA MET A 17 -7.99 1.09 19.92
C MET A 17 -6.71 1.09 20.78
N PRO A 18 -5.50 1.18 20.20
CA PRO A 18 -4.37 1.64 20.98
C PRO A 18 -4.57 3.13 21.24
N VAL A 19 -4.40 3.52 22.50
CA VAL A 19 -4.42 4.90 22.97
C VAL A 19 -3.15 5.61 22.50
N SER A 20 -3.03 5.85 21.20
CA SER A 20 -2.12 6.81 20.57
C SER A 20 -2.34 6.78 19.05
N SER A 21 -3.00 7.81 18.54
CA SER A 21 -2.92 8.31 17.16
C SER A 21 -2.98 7.28 16.00
N SER A 22 -4.21 6.88 15.69
CA SER A 22 -4.78 6.89 14.33
C SER A 22 -4.18 6.00 13.24
N ILE A 23 -4.10 4.68 13.47
CA ILE A 23 -4.27 3.69 12.39
C ILE A 23 -5.23 2.60 12.88
N VAL A 24 -6.46 2.60 12.37
CA VAL A 24 -7.39 1.48 12.56
C VAL A 24 -6.99 0.39 11.57
N PHE A 25 -6.16 -0.55 12.02
CA PHE A 25 -5.89 -1.78 11.27
C PHE A 25 -7.06 -2.74 11.51
N TRP A 26 -7.97 -2.85 10.53
CA TRP A 26 -8.90 -3.97 10.47
C TRP A 26 -8.09 -5.23 10.12
N ARG A 27 -7.60 -5.91 11.14
CA ARG A 27 -6.86 -7.17 11.02
C ARG A 27 -7.87 -8.32 10.97
N PHE A 28 -8.22 -8.79 9.78
CA PHE A 28 -8.81 -10.12 9.62
C PHE A 28 -7.68 -11.15 9.56
N TYR A 29 -7.07 -11.46 10.70
CA TYR A 29 -6.25 -12.67 10.82
C TYR A 29 -7.16 -13.83 11.20
N ARG A 30 -7.08 -14.96 10.50
CA ARG A 30 -7.21 -16.28 11.14
C ARG A 30 -6.74 -17.43 10.24
N PRO A 31 -6.34 -18.56 10.87
CA PRO A 31 -5.70 -19.68 10.22
C PRO A 31 -6.71 -20.48 9.38
N PRO A 32 -6.24 -21.14 8.31
CA PRO A 32 -7.09 -21.93 7.42
C PRO A 32 -7.69 -23.15 8.13
N GLY A 33 -8.96 -23.46 7.84
CA GLY A 33 -9.54 -24.78 8.13
C GLY A 33 -10.69 -24.84 9.13
N SER A 34 -11.47 -23.77 9.30
CA SER A 34 -12.70 -23.83 10.12
C SER A 34 -13.96 -23.92 9.24
N ASP A 35 -14.87 -24.82 9.59
CA ASP A 35 -16.20 -24.89 8.97
C ASP A 35 -16.86 -23.49 9.02
N GLY A 36 -17.34 -23.01 7.86
CA GLY A 36 -17.92 -21.67 7.69
C GLY A 36 -16.94 -20.55 7.31
N GLU A 37 -15.67 -20.86 7.00
CA GLU A 37 -14.68 -19.87 6.53
C GLU A 37 -15.11 -19.17 5.24
N LYS A 38 -15.58 -19.92 4.25
CA LYS A 38 -16.05 -19.36 2.97
C LYS A 38 -17.21 -18.38 3.15
N GLU A 39 -18.21 -18.75 3.95
CA GLU A 39 -19.40 -17.94 4.21
C GLU A 39 -19.06 -16.63 4.94
N ARG A 40 -18.14 -16.68 5.91
CA ARG A 40 -17.66 -15.47 6.61
C ARG A 40 -16.85 -14.55 5.69
N THR A 41 -16.02 -15.12 4.83
CA THR A 41 -15.25 -14.35 3.84
C THR A 41 -16.18 -13.67 2.85
N GLU A 42 -17.17 -14.38 2.31
CA GLU A 42 -18.20 -13.80 1.44
C GLU A 42 -18.98 -12.70 2.14
N GLN A 43 -19.34 -12.89 3.42
CA GLN A 43 -20.00 -11.84 4.20
C GLN A 43 -19.10 -10.62 4.41
N SER A 44 -17.81 -10.82 4.71
CA SER A 44 -16.84 -9.73 4.90
C SER A 44 -16.69 -8.91 3.62
N VAL A 45 -16.64 -9.56 2.45
CA VAL A 45 -16.62 -8.87 1.15
C VAL A 45 -17.89 -8.04 0.95
N LYS A 46 -19.07 -8.58 1.27
CA LYS A 46 -20.34 -7.83 1.20
C LYS A 46 -20.32 -6.60 2.10
N ASP A 47 -19.86 -6.73 3.34
CA ASP A 47 -19.79 -5.63 4.30
C ASP A 47 -18.82 -4.54 3.84
N LEU A 48 -17.65 -4.91 3.31
CA LEU A 48 -16.69 -3.96 2.74
C LEU A 48 -17.25 -3.24 1.50
N LEU A 49 -17.98 -3.95 0.63
CA LEU A 49 -18.65 -3.35 -0.52
C LEU A 49 -19.77 -2.37 -0.10
N LEU A 50 -20.49 -2.67 0.97
CA LEU A 50 -21.46 -1.74 1.55
C LEU A 50 -20.77 -0.45 2.02
N VAL A 51 -19.63 -0.55 2.70
CA VAL A 51 -18.83 0.63 3.12
C VAL A 51 -18.39 1.48 1.92
N LEU A 52 -18.03 0.86 0.79
CA LEU A 52 -17.63 1.58 -0.42
C LEU A 52 -18.81 2.20 -1.19
N ASN A 53 -20.06 1.87 -0.85
CA ASN A 53 -21.21 2.43 -1.53
C ASN A 53 -21.25 3.96 -1.33
N PRO A 54 -21.34 4.77 -2.39
CA PRO A 54 -21.40 6.23 -2.31
C PRO A 54 -22.53 6.75 -1.41
N THR A 55 -23.62 6.00 -1.26
CA THR A 55 -24.77 6.38 -0.42
C THR A 55 -24.50 6.24 1.07
N THR A 56 -23.41 5.57 1.47
CA THR A 56 -23.05 5.47 2.88
C THR A 56 -22.29 6.70 3.38
N ASN A 57 -22.60 7.09 4.61
CA ASN A 57 -21.93 8.17 5.33
C ASN A 57 -20.58 7.75 5.95
N ALA A 58 -19.99 6.65 5.48
CA ALA A 58 -18.66 6.24 5.93
C ALA A 58 -17.62 7.31 5.56
N SER A 59 -16.70 7.60 6.49
CA SER A 59 -15.65 8.59 6.27
C SER A 59 -14.72 8.18 5.12
N PHE A 60 -14.04 9.17 4.52
CA PHE A 60 -13.04 8.92 3.48
C PHE A 60 -11.99 7.89 3.95
N ALA A 61 -11.45 8.05 5.16
CA ALA A 61 -10.50 7.12 5.75
C ALA A 61 -11.06 5.68 5.81
N THR A 62 -12.30 5.51 6.28
CA THR A 62 -12.93 4.18 6.35
C THR A 62 -13.11 3.57 4.95
N LYS A 63 -13.51 4.38 3.96
CA LYS A 63 -13.61 3.94 2.56
C LYS A 63 -12.23 3.56 1.99
N THR A 64 -11.17 4.30 2.32
CA THR A 64 -9.78 3.99 1.94
C THR A 64 -9.35 2.64 2.49
N PHE A 65 -9.58 2.38 3.78
CA PHE A 65 -9.20 1.10 4.38
C PHE A 65 -10.04 -0.07 3.83
N ALA A 66 -11.32 0.15 3.55
CA ALA A 66 -12.18 -0.87 2.97
C ALA A 66 -11.74 -1.24 1.54
N SER A 67 -11.38 -0.25 0.72
CA SER A 67 -10.88 -0.50 -0.64
C SER A 67 -9.56 -1.25 -0.63
N TRP A 68 -8.63 -0.91 0.28
CA TRP A 68 -7.35 -1.64 0.41
C TRP A 68 -7.55 -3.10 0.77
N GLN A 69 -8.49 -3.41 1.66
CA GLN A 69 -8.80 -4.78 2.05
C GLN A 69 -9.45 -5.57 0.92
N LEU A 70 -10.42 -4.99 0.22
CA LEU A 70 -11.02 -5.62 -0.96
C LEU A 70 -9.97 -5.88 -2.05
N MET A 71 -9.06 -4.94 -2.28
CA MET A 71 -7.99 -5.09 -3.25
C MET A 71 -7.05 -6.24 -2.88
N ASN A 72 -6.62 -6.33 -1.61
CA ASN A 72 -5.81 -7.46 -1.15
C ASN A 72 -6.58 -8.78 -1.32
N TYR A 73 -7.85 -8.83 -0.93
CA TYR A 73 -8.69 -10.03 -1.07
C TYR A 73 -8.78 -10.52 -2.53
N TYR A 74 -9.13 -9.64 -3.46
CA TYR A 74 -9.26 -10.02 -4.86
C TYR A 74 -7.90 -10.36 -5.49
N PHE A 75 -6.83 -9.67 -5.10
CA PHE A 75 -5.48 -10.03 -5.55
C PHE A 75 -5.06 -11.42 -5.05
N GLU A 76 -5.45 -11.77 -3.83
CA GLU A 76 -5.22 -13.08 -3.24
C GLU A 76 -5.98 -14.20 -3.95
N GLU A 77 -7.26 -13.96 -4.29
CA GLU A 77 -8.07 -14.88 -5.10
C GLU A 77 -7.49 -15.04 -6.50
N PHE A 78 -7.06 -13.96 -7.14
CA PHE A 78 -6.38 -14.03 -8.43
C PHE A 78 -5.07 -14.83 -8.35
N SER A 79 -4.30 -14.65 -7.29
CA SER A 79 -2.99 -15.29 -7.12
C SER A 79 -3.07 -16.75 -6.64
N ARG A 80 -4.28 -17.31 -6.49
CA ARG A 80 -4.44 -18.71 -6.07
C ARG A 80 -3.85 -19.65 -7.12
N PRO A 81 -3.01 -20.62 -6.73
CA PRO A 81 -2.50 -21.62 -7.67
C PRO A 81 -3.65 -22.50 -8.18
N LEU A 82 -3.51 -23.05 -9.38
CA LEU A 82 -4.41 -24.07 -9.88
C LEU A 82 -4.32 -25.29 -8.94
N ALA A 83 -5.40 -25.57 -8.22
CA ALA A 83 -5.54 -26.75 -7.39
C ALA A 83 -6.23 -27.87 -8.17
N ASN A 84 -6.82 -28.87 -7.49
CA ASN A 84 -7.67 -29.91 -8.08
C ASN A 84 -9.03 -29.36 -8.59
N GLU A 85 -9.04 -28.11 -9.08
CA GLU A 85 -10.20 -27.42 -9.62
C GLU A 85 -10.25 -27.60 -11.15
N ASP A 86 -11.44 -27.47 -11.71
CA ASP A 86 -11.62 -27.42 -13.17
C ASP A 86 -10.95 -26.16 -13.74
N VAL A 87 -10.33 -26.29 -14.92
CA VAL A 87 -9.54 -25.21 -15.54
C VAL A 87 -10.42 -24.02 -15.91
N GLU A 88 -11.65 -24.25 -16.39
CA GLU A 88 -12.57 -23.16 -16.75
C GLU A 88 -13.05 -22.41 -15.52
N ASP A 89 -13.39 -23.12 -14.44
CA ASP A 89 -13.74 -22.50 -13.16
C ASP A 89 -12.57 -21.67 -12.60
N TYR A 90 -11.35 -22.20 -12.70
CA TYR A 90 -10.13 -21.49 -12.28
C TYR A 90 -9.90 -20.19 -13.05
N LEU A 91 -9.99 -20.22 -14.39
CA LEU A 91 -9.82 -19.04 -15.24
C LEU A 91 -10.94 -18.02 -14.99
N SER A 92 -12.18 -18.48 -14.88
CA SER A 92 -13.34 -17.64 -14.58
C SER A 92 -13.19 -16.90 -13.23
N LYS A 93 -12.68 -17.57 -12.20
CA LYS A 93 -12.37 -16.93 -10.91
C LYS A 93 -11.31 -15.84 -11.03
N LYS A 94 -10.25 -16.08 -11.80
CA LYS A 94 -9.20 -15.07 -12.05
C LYS A 94 -9.74 -13.85 -12.78
N GLU A 95 -10.50 -14.06 -13.84
CA GLU A 95 -11.13 -12.96 -14.59
C GLU A 95 -12.09 -12.16 -13.71
N LYS A 96 -12.92 -12.85 -12.91
CA LYS A 96 -13.82 -12.21 -11.95
C LYS A 96 -13.06 -11.40 -10.90
N ALA A 97 -11.95 -11.92 -10.38
CA ALA A 97 -11.13 -11.22 -9.40
C ALA A 97 -10.51 -9.95 -10.01
N GLN A 98 -9.96 -10.03 -11.23
CA GLN A 98 -9.46 -8.86 -11.96
C GLN A 98 -10.57 -7.81 -12.17
N GLY A 99 -11.73 -8.22 -12.71
CA GLY A 99 -12.86 -7.32 -12.92
C GLY A 99 -13.36 -6.67 -11.61
N SER A 100 -13.30 -7.41 -10.50
CA SER A 100 -13.66 -6.88 -9.17
C SER A 100 -12.65 -5.84 -8.68
N MET A 101 -11.35 -6.01 -8.94
CA MET A 101 -10.33 -4.99 -8.63
C MET A 101 -10.50 -3.73 -9.45
N GLU A 102 -10.75 -3.87 -10.76
CA GLU A 102 -11.06 -2.74 -11.64
C GLU A 102 -12.31 -1.97 -11.14
N GLN A 103 -13.33 -2.69 -10.67
CA GLN A 103 -14.52 -2.08 -10.07
C GLN A 103 -14.20 -1.33 -8.77
N VAL A 104 -13.37 -1.89 -7.87
CA VAL A 104 -12.96 -1.20 -6.63
C VAL A 104 -12.28 0.13 -6.96
N ILE A 105 -11.34 0.14 -7.91
CA ILE A 105 -10.67 1.39 -8.34
C ILE A 105 -11.67 2.38 -8.92
N LYS A 106 -12.61 1.92 -9.76
CA LYS A 106 -13.65 2.78 -10.34
C LYS A 106 -14.56 3.39 -9.27
N CYS A 107 -15.02 2.60 -8.31
CA CYS A 107 -15.82 3.06 -7.18
C CYS A 107 -15.03 4.07 -6.34
N PHE A 108 -13.76 3.77 -6.05
CA PHE A 108 -12.91 4.65 -5.24
C PHE A 108 -12.59 5.97 -5.93
N SER A 109 -12.42 5.96 -7.26
CA SER A 109 -12.23 7.17 -8.06
C SER A 109 -13.46 8.08 -8.07
N GLY A 110 -14.66 7.53 -7.83
CA GLY A 110 -15.89 8.29 -7.71
C GLY A 110 -16.13 8.90 -6.32
N ILE A 111 -15.36 8.47 -5.31
CA ILE A 111 -15.41 9.04 -3.95
C ILE A 111 -14.55 10.31 -3.98
N GLN A 112 -15.21 11.46 -4.18
CA GLN A 112 -14.56 12.75 -4.33
C GLN A 112 -13.92 13.22 -3.01
N ASP A 113 -12.60 13.33 -3.02
CA ASP A 113 -11.83 14.27 -2.21
C ASP A 113 -10.95 15.04 -3.22
N ALA A 114 -10.98 16.37 -3.18
CA ALA A 114 -10.37 17.22 -4.19
C ALA A 114 -8.84 17.06 -4.27
N ASP A 115 -8.23 16.64 -3.15
CA ASP A 115 -6.79 16.47 -3.02
C ASP A 115 -6.36 15.01 -3.16
N PHE A 116 -7.31 14.09 -3.37
CA PHE A 116 -7.03 12.67 -3.49
C PHE A 116 -6.75 12.24 -4.93
N GLU A 117 -5.53 11.80 -5.18
CA GLU A 117 -5.13 11.19 -6.45
C GLU A 117 -5.07 9.67 -6.33
N VAL A 118 -6.00 8.97 -7.00
CA VAL A 118 -6.09 7.49 -7.01
C VAL A 118 -4.78 6.84 -7.45
N SER A 119 -4.05 7.44 -8.40
CA SER A 119 -2.75 6.94 -8.87
C SER A 119 -1.67 6.92 -7.77
N LEU A 120 -1.83 7.73 -6.71
CA LEU A 120 -0.95 7.74 -5.54
C LEU A 120 -1.44 6.80 -4.43
N SER A 121 -2.55 6.10 -4.67
CA SER A 121 -3.06 5.08 -3.76
C SER A 121 -2.38 3.74 -3.99
N PRO A 122 -2.06 2.99 -2.93
CA PRO A 122 -1.59 1.61 -3.05
C PRO A 122 -2.53 0.67 -3.81
N LEU A 123 -3.79 1.07 -4.05
CA LEU A 123 -4.79 0.32 -4.82
C LEU A 123 -4.36 -0.02 -6.25
N SER A 124 -3.58 0.84 -6.89
CA SER A 124 -3.16 0.60 -8.29
C SER A 124 -2.10 -0.49 -8.43
N ILE A 125 -1.38 -0.83 -7.35
CA ILE A 125 -0.25 -1.78 -7.40
C ILE A 125 -0.71 -3.20 -7.73
N PRO A 126 -1.71 -3.80 -7.04
CA PRO A 126 -2.15 -5.16 -7.34
C PRO A 126 -2.67 -5.32 -8.77
N LEU A 127 -3.38 -4.31 -9.30
CA LEU A 127 -3.88 -4.34 -10.66
C LEU A 127 -2.75 -4.26 -11.70
N ALA A 128 -1.73 -3.42 -11.47
CA ALA A 128 -0.55 -3.39 -12.32
C ALA A 128 0.18 -4.76 -12.35
N ILE A 129 0.29 -5.43 -11.21
CA ILE A 129 0.89 -6.78 -11.14
C ILE A 129 0.08 -7.77 -11.99
N ILE A 130 -1.24 -7.73 -11.88
CA ILE A 130 -2.11 -8.62 -12.68
C ILE A 130 -1.96 -8.35 -14.17
N TYR A 131 -1.95 -7.09 -14.59
CA TYR A 131 -1.75 -6.77 -16.01
C TYR A 131 -0.43 -7.30 -16.54
N ARG A 132 0.64 -7.22 -15.75
CA ARG A 132 1.93 -7.82 -16.10
C ARG A 132 1.84 -9.35 -16.18
N ASP A 133 1.29 -9.99 -15.15
CA ASP A 133 1.27 -11.45 -15.03
C ASP A 133 0.31 -12.12 -16.03
N THR A 134 -0.69 -11.37 -16.53
CA THR A 134 -1.62 -11.79 -17.60
C THR A 134 -1.19 -11.33 -19.01
N LYS A 135 0.01 -10.76 -19.16
CA LYS A 135 0.53 -10.25 -20.44
C LYS A 135 -0.35 -9.16 -21.08
N GLN A 136 -1.13 -8.42 -20.29
CA GLN A 136 -1.83 -7.20 -20.71
C GLN A 136 -0.86 -6.01 -20.70
N GLU A 137 0.20 -6.10 -21.49
CA GLU A 137 1.35 -5.19 -21.48
C GLU A 137 0.93 -3.73 -21.57
N LYS A 138 0.11 -3.36 -22.58
CA LYS A 138 -0.38 -1.99 -22.73
C LYS A 138 -1.03 -1.42 -21.46
N LYS A 139 -1.92 -2.19 -20.81
CA LYS A 139 -2.59 -1.76 -19.57
C LYS A 139 -1.61 -1.63 -18.42
N PHE A 140 -0.67 -2.57 -18.30
CA PHE A 140 0.41 -2.49 -17.31
C PHE A 140 1.19 -1.18 -17.47
N PHE A 141 1.59 -0.84 -18.69
CA PHE A 141 2.34 0.38 -18.97
C PHE A 141 1.54 1.64 -18.69
N GLU A 142 0.30 1.71 -19.15
CA GLU A 142 -0.58 2.85 -18.88
C GLU A 142 -0.71 3.09 -17.36
N GLU A 143 -0.90 2.02 -16.58
CA GLU A 143 -1.04 2.13 -15.13
C GLU A 143 0.27 2.56 -14.44
N VAL A 144 1.40 1.89 -14.69
CA VAL A 144 2.67 2.26 -14.02
C VAL A 144 3.19 3.63 -14.46
N ASN A 145 2.96 4.03 -15.71
CA ASN A 145 3.33 5.36 -16.20
C ASN A 145 2.50 6.46 -15.56
N LYS A 146 1.19 6.23 -15.41
CA LYS A 146 0.30 7.14 -14.71
C LYS A 146 0.78 7.34 -13.27
N ILE A 147 1.05 6.26 -12.53
CA ILE A 147 1.57 6.34 -11.15
C ILE A 147 2.91 7.09 -11.12
N PHE A 148 3.83 6.80 -12.06
CA PHE A 148 5.13 7.47 -12.11
C PHE A 148 5.00 8.98 -12.26
N TYR A 149 4.22 9.45 -13.24
CA TYR A 149 4.06 10.87 -13.49
C TYR A 149 3.28 11.59 -12.38
N SER A 150 2.33 10.91 -11.73
CA SER A 150 1.69 11.40 -10.50
C SER A 150 2.73 11.61 -9.39
N CYS A 151 3.56 10.60 -9.12
CA CYS A 151 4.63 10.70 -8.12
C CYS A 151 5.64 11.80 -8.49
N TYR A 152 6.03 11.88 -9.77
CA TYR A 152 6.97 12.88 -10.24
C TYR A 152 6.43 14.30 -10.05
N LYS A 153 5.17 14.53 -10.43
CA LYS A 153 4.51 15.82 -10.28
C LYS A 153 4.49 16.27 -8.82
N VAL A 154 4.09 15.38 -7.91
CA VAL A 154 4.07 15.66 -6.48
C VAL A 154 5.48 15.93 -5.94
N LEU A 155 6.42 15.02 -6.18
CA LEU A 155 7.78 15.12 -5.62
C LEU A 155 8.64 16.24 -6.22
N THR A 156 8.11 16.97 -7.21
CA THR A 156 8.76 18.14 -7.83
C THR A 156 7.98 19.43 -7.62
N ASP A 157 6.83 19.36 -6.95
CA ASP A 157 6.09 20.55 -6.54
C ASP A 157 6.70 21.18 -5.25
N ASN A 158 6.02 22.18 -4.69
CA ASN A 158 6.47 22.87 -3.47
C ASN A 158 5.67 22.43 -2.22
N VAL A 159 4.95 21.31 -2.30
CA VAL A 159 4.01 20.80 -1.30
C VAL A 159 4.59 19.53 -0.70
N ILE A 160 4.76 19.51 0.63
CA ILE A 160 5.51 18.43 1.31
C ILE A 160 4.62 17.34 1.92
N TYR A 161 3.31 17.54 2.04
CA TYR A 161 2.43 16.60 2.77
C TYR A 161 2.15 15.31 2.02
N ASN A 162 2.21 15.35 0.69
CA ASN A 162 2.00 14.25 -0.25
C ASN A 162 3.31 13.55 -0.64
N ASP A 163 4.47 14.05 -0.20
CA ASP A 163 5.78 13.42 -0.46
C ASP A 163 5.83 11.99 0.06
N LYS A 164 5.37 11.77 1.30
CA LYS A 164 5.43 10.45 1.94
C LYS A 164 4.66 9.41 1.11
N PRO A 165 3.34 9.50 0.86
CA PRO A 165 2.67 8.50 0.03
C PRO A 165 3.29 8.37 -1.38
N SER A 166 3.78 9.46 -1.98
CA SER A 166 4.41 9.44 -3.30
C SER A 166 5.72 8.65 -3.33
N TYR A 167 6.60 8.79 -2.33
CA TYR A 167 7.83 7.98 -2.26
C TYR A 167 7.53 6.48 -2.09
N LEU A 168 6.46 6.11 -1.36
CA LEU A 168 6.04 4.71 -1.21
C LEU A 168 5.64 4.13 -2.56
N MET A 169 4.77 4.83 -3.27
CA MET A 169 4.27 4.41 -4.57
C MET A 169 5.40 4.34 -5.59
N LEU A 170 6.24 5.37 -5.64
CA LEU A 170 7.42 5.44 -6.50
C LEU A 170 8.35 4.23 -6.27
N ALA A 171 8.64 3.90 -5.01
CA ALA A 171 9.47 2.73 -4.70
C ALA A 171 8.88 1.44 -5.28
N LYS A 172 7.58 1.22 -5.14
CA LYS A 172 6.91 0.02 -5.64
C LYS A 172 6.93 -0.09 -7.15
N ILE A 173 6.57 0.98 -7.87
CA ILE A 173 6.55 0.93 -9.33
C ILE A 173 7.96 0.77 -9.91
N LEU A 174 8.98 1.40 -9.32
CA LEU A 174 10.37 1.24 -9.75
C LEU A 174 10.84 -0.20 -9.56
N ALA A 175 10.47 -0.85 -8.44
CA ALA A 175 10.75 -2.26 -8.24
C ALA A 175 10.01 -3.15 -9.26
N LEU A 176 8.75 -2.86 -9.57
CA LEU A 176 7.95 -3.62 -10.54
C LEU A 176 8.55 -3.62 -11.95
N ILE A 177 9.20 -2.54 -12.36
CA ILE A 177 9.86 -2.42 -13.68
C ILE A 177 11.36 -2.78 -13.65
N GLY A 178 11.87 -3.25 -12.51
CA GLY A 178 13.26 -3.69 -12.37
C GLY A 178 14.29 -2.57 -12.16
N LEU A 179 13.87 -1.38 -11.72
CA LEU A 179 14.75 -0.28 -11.29
C LEU A 179 15.05 -0.37 -9.78
N GLY A 180 15.61 -1.51 -9.35
CA GLY A 180 15.78 -1.85 -7.93
C GLY A 180 16.58 -0.82 -7.12
N LYS A 181 17.71 -0.33 -7.65
CA LYS A 181 18.52 0.69 -6.96
C LYS A 181 17.74 1.97 -6.69
N GLN A 182 16.96 2.43 -7.67
CA GLN A 182 16.13 3.64 -7.53
C GLN A 182 14.96 3.38 -6.56
N ALA A 183 14.39 2.18 -6.59
CA ALA A 183 13.35 1.75 -5.66
C ALA A 183 13.82 1.78 -4.20
N GLU A 184 15.02 1.29 -3.92
CA GLU A 184 15.64 1.35 -2.58
C GLU A 184 15.81 2.79 -2.09
N VAL A 185 16.30 3.69 -2.95
CA VAL A 185 16.47 5.10 -2.59
C VAL A 185 15.12 5.78 -2.32
N ALA A 186 14.11 5.52 -3.15
CA ALA A 186 12.75 6.03 -2.93
C ALA A 186 12.15 5.50 -1.62
N PHE A 187 12.32 4.21 -1.32
CA PHE A 187 11.83 3.64 -0.06
C PHE A 187 12.58 4.20 1.14
N LYS A 188 13.90 4.43 1.03
CA LYS A 188 14.66 5.09 2.10
C LYS A 188 14.17 6.50 2.34
N LYS A 189 13.84 7.26 1.29
CA LYS A 189 13.20 8.58 1.44
C LYS A 189 11.89 8.46 2.21
N TRP A 190 11.02 7.53 1.82
CA TRP A 190 9.76 7.27 2.52
C TRP A 190 9.94 7.06 4.03
N CYS A 191 10.92 6.22 4.43
CA CYS A 191 11.22 5.97 5.84
C CYS A 191 11.70 7.22 6.60
N LEU A 192 12.35 8.14 5.90
CA LEU A 192 12.96 9.34 6.46
C LEU A 192 12.04 10.56 6.48
N VAL A 193 10.96 10.57 5.69
CA VAL A 193 9.96 11.64 5.77
C VAL A 193 9.22 11.51 7.10
N SER A 194 9.41 12.51 7.98
CA SER A 194 8.80 12.52 9.31
C SER A 194 7.28 12.37 9.23
N SER A 195 6.71 11.60 10.15
CA SER A 195 5.26 11.50 10.36
C SER A 195 4.68 12.74 11.06
N ASP A 196 5.50 13.72 11.44
CA ASP A 196 5.12 14.90 12.24
C ASP A 196 4.27 15.94 11.48
N LEU A 197 3.81 15.66 10.26
CA LEU A 197 2.86 16.52 9.53
C LEU A 197 1.41 16.43 10.04
N ASN A 198 1.16 15.63 11.09
CA ASN A 198 -0.16 15.39 11.67
C ASN A 198 -0.48 16.18 12.96
N THR A 199 0.24 17.25 13.31
CA THR A 199 -0.24 18.17 14.37
C THR A 199 -1.28 19.12 13.80
N ASP A 200 -2.52 18.62 13.81
CA ASP A 200 -3.77 19.29 13.49
C ASP A 200 -4.06 20.40 14.50
N HIS A 201 -3.44 21.57 14.30
CA HIS A 201 -3.87 22.83 14.91
C HIS A 201 -4.11 23.83 13.79
N GLY A 202 -5.39 23.94 13.41
CA GLY A 202 -5.91 24.88 12.43
C GLY A 202 -5.27 26.27 12.58
N GLY A 203 -4.44 26.63 11.60
CA GLY A 203 -3.77 27.92 11.56
C GLY A 203 -2.73 27.97 10.44
N ASN A 204 -3.14 28.55 9.29
CA ASN A 204 -2.31 28.97 8.16
C ASN A 204 -0.98 28.21 7.98
N LEU A 205 -1.09 26.98 7.49
CA LEU A 205 0.00 26.04 7.21
C LEU A 205 1.01 26.53 6.16
N ALA A 206 0.60 27.40 5.22
CA ALA A 206 1.48 27.89 4.16
C ALA A 206 2.56 28.88 4.66
N GLU A 207 2.32 29.56 5.78
CA GLU A 207 3.20 30.63 6.28
C GLU A 207 4.17 30.13 7.35
N LYS A 208 3.74 29.19 8.21
CA LYS A 208 4.60 28.56 9.22
C LYS A 208 5.62 27.57 8.63
N ALA A 209 5.27 26.86 7.55
CA ALA A 209 6.20 25.96 6.87
C ALA A 209 7.36 26.71 6.16
N ARG A 210 7.12 27.96 5.72
CA ARG A 210 8.16 28.79 5.06
C ARG A 210 9.22 29.30 6.03
N TYR A 211 8.89 29.50 7.31
CA TYR A 211 9.84 30.02 8.30
C TYR A 211 10.63 28.93 9.03
N ALA A 212 10.05 27.73 9.23
CA ALA A 212 10.70 26.66 10.00
C ALA A 212 11.86 25.95 9.27
N SER A 213 11.94 26.03 7.94
CA SER A 213 12.93 25.27 7.14
C SER A 213 14.15 26.08 6.71
N ARG A 214 14.18 27.42 6.92
CA ARG A 214 15.29 28.27 6.45
C ARG A 214 16.29 28.75 7.50
N THR A 215 16.05 28.50 8.79
CA THR A 215 16.95 28.99 9.87
C THR A 215 17.15 28.04 11.05
N ALA A 216 16.74 26.78 10.96
CA ALA A 216 17.11 25.81 11.99
C ALA A 216 18.60 25.44 11.85
N PRO A 217 19.45 25.71 12.86
CA PRO A 217 20.86 25.32 12.81
C PRO A 217 20.97 23.80 12.65
N LYS A 218 21.87 23.35 11.78
CA LYS A 218 22.25 21.94 11.65
C LYS A 218 22.70 21.43 13.01
N GLN A 219 21.81 20.78 13.77
CA GLN A 219 22.21 20.01 14.93
C GLN A 219 22.99 18.81 14.42
N ALA A 220 24.31 18.90 14.51
CA ALA A 220 25.21 17.79 14.26
C ALA A 220 24.96 16.72 15.32
N GLY A 221 24.57 15.50 14.90
CA GLY A 221 24.67 14.31 15.74
C GLY A 221 23.38 13.53 16.05
N ILE A 222 22.18 13.99 15.64
CA ILE A 222 20.98 13.16 15.80
C ILE A 222 20.80 12.33 14.52
N PRO A 223 20.95 10.99 14.58
CA PRO A 223 20.66 10.15 13.42
C PRO A 223 19.21 10.37 12.99
N PRO A 224 18.94 10.41 11.67
CA PRO A 224 17.60 10.66 11.20
C PRO A 224 16.68 9.55 11.69
N LYS A 225 15.73 9.93 12.55
CA LYS A 225 14.79 8.99 13.16
C LYS A 225 13.85 8.44 12.09
N ILE A 226 13.79 7.13 11.98
CA ILE A 226 12.73 6.44 11.26
C ILE A 226 11.62 6.20 12.29
N ASN A 227 10.36 6.32 11.89
CA ASN A 227 9.24 5.93 12.74
C ASN A 227 8.30 5.06 11.92
N VAL A 228 8.69 3.80 11.75
CA VAL A 228 7.94 2.83 10.93
C VAL A 228 7.66 1.59 11.76
N GLU A 229 6.39 1.20 11.86
CA GLU A 229 5.97 -0.02 12.54
C GLU A 229 6.11 -1.24 11.62
N CYS A 230 6.60 -2.35 12.16
CA CYS A 230 6.61 -3.62 11.44
C CYS A 230 5.18 -4.20 11.39
N ASN A 231 4.67 -4.48 10.19
CA ASN A 231 3.38 -5.16 10.00
C ASN A 231 3.40 -6.64 10.40
N GLY A 232 4.60 -7.20 10.63
CA GLY A 232 4.79 -8.57 11.10
C GLY A 232 4.18 -8.82 12.49
N PRO A 233 4.25 -10.07 12.98
CA PRO A 233 3.73 -10.42 14.30
C PRO A 233 4.43 -9.69 15.45
N CYS A 234 5.65 -9.17 15.23
CA CYS A 234 6.38 -8.47 16.28
C CYS A 234 5.86 -7.06 16.60
N GLY A 235 5.14 -6.40 15.68
CA GLY A 235 4.63 -5.03 15.88
C GLY A 235 5.69 -3.99 16.25
N LYS A 236 6.98 -4.30 16.07
CA LYS A 236 8.07 -3.49 16.62
C LYS A 236 8.21 -2.19 15.83
N MET A 237 8.30 -1.07 16.54
CA MET A 237 8.70 0.21 15.97
C MET A 237 10.18 0.18 15.56
N MET A 238 10.46 0.46 14.29
CA MET A 238 11.80 0.56 13.72
C MET A 238 12.23 2.03 13.75
N VAL A 239 13.18 2.34 14.63
CA VAL A 239 13.55 3.72 14.97
C VAL A 239 14.76 4.26 14.21
N ASN A 240 15.60 3.39 13.64
CA ASN A 240 16.84 3.73 12.94
C ASN A 240 17.19 2.67 11.89
N PHE A 241 17.93 3.07 10.86
CA PHE A 241 18.66 2.12 10.00
C PHE A 241 19.88 1.62 10.77
N HIS A 242 19.97 0.31 10.98
CA HIS A 242 21.21 -0.32 11.43
C HIS A 242 21.55 -1.45 10.47
N ARG A 243 22.85 -1.76 10.29
CA ARG A 243 23.30 -2.87 9.43
C ARG A 243 22.67 -4.23 9.75
N LYS A 244 22.19 -4.44 10.99
CA LYS A 244 21.48 -5.66 11.42
C LYS A 244 19.95 -5.54 11.43
N ASN A 245 19.42 -4.35 11.15
CA ASN A 245 17.99 -4.02 11.19
C ASN A 245 17.59 -3.36 9.86
N SER A 246 17.74 -4.09 8.76
CA SER A 246 17.16 -3.65 7.50
C SER A 246 15.64 -3.60 7.60
N ILE A 247 15.06 -2.71 6.80
CA ILE A 247 13.62 -2.54 6.67
C ILE A 247 13.25 -3.01 5.27
N SER A 248 12.23 -3.86 5.17
CA SER A 248 11.79 -4.45 3.92
C SER A 248 10.39 -3.98 3.57
N LEU A 249 10.19 -3.44 2.37
CA LEU A 249 8.88 -3.12 1.81
C LEU A 249 8.48 -4.20 0.81
N CYS A 250 7.36 -4.88 1.05
CA CYS A 250 6.75 -5.70 0.02
C CYS A 250 6.16 -4.80 -1.07
N TYR A 251 6.59 -4.98 -2.32
CA TYR A 251 6.04 -4.22 -3.44
C TYR A 251 4.85 -4.91 -4.13
N TYR A 252 4.40 -6.07 -3.61
CA TYR A 252 3.17 -6.74 -4.03
C TYR A 252 1.98 -6.35 -3.16
N CYS A 253 2.16 -6.38 -1.84
CA CYS A 253 1.11 -6.00 -0.88
C CYS A 253 0.86 -4.49 -0.91
N THR A 254 -0.34 -4.04 -0.54
CA THR A 254 -0.72 -2.61 -0.51
C THR A 254 0.13 -1.79 0.47
N ASN A 255 0.40 -2.28 1.68
CA ASN A 255 1.21 -1.52 2.66
C ASN A 255 1.91 -2.43 3.69
N THR A 256 2.69 -3.42 3.21
CA THR A 256 3.40 -4.36 4.10
C THR A 256 4.87 -4.00 4.22
N ILE A 257 5.27 -3.64 5.43
CA ILE A 257 6.63 -3.30 5.83
C ILE A 257 7.05 -4.24 6.95
N LEU A 258 8.22 -4.86 6.80
CA LEU A 258 8.73 -5.87 7.71
C LEU A 258 10.10 -5.45 8.23
N CYS A 259 10.36 -5.74 9.50
CA CYS A 259 11.72 -5.78 10.01
C CYS A 259 12.44 -7.03 9.49
N HIS A 260 13.78 -6.98 9.50
CA HIS A 260 14.65 -8.11 9.11
C HIS A 260 14.18 -9.49 9.62
N ASN A 261 13.84 -9.59 10.91
CA ASN A 261 13.44 -10.88 11.49
C ASN A 261 12.09 -11.36 10.94
N CYS A 262 11.09 -10.48 10.82
CA CYS A 262 9.80 -10.85 10.25
C CYS A 262 9.91 -11.15 8.75
N ARG A 263 10.82 -10.49 8.04
CA ARG A 263 11.11 -10.78 6.63
C ARG A 263 11.63 -12.22 6.47
N LYS A 264 12.61 -12.61 7.29
CA LYS A 264 13.13 -13.99 7.31
C LYS A 264 12.04 -15.02 7.61
N LEU A 265 11.20 -14.76 8.60
CA LEU A 265 10.10 -15.67 8.92
C LEU A 265 9.11 -15.82 7.75
N VAL A 266 8.85 -14.78 6.94
CA VAL A 266 8.02 -14.90 5.72
C VAL A 266 8.67 -15.80 4.65
N ASP A 267 10.00 -15.80 4.57
CA ASP A 267 10.71 -16.63 3.59
C ASP A 267 10.77 -18.11 4.05
N GLU A 268 10.80 -18.34 5.37
CA GLU A 268 10.87 -19.67 5.99
C GLU A 268 9.48 -20.32 6.18
N GLU A 269 8.47 -19.55 6.57
CA GLU A 269 7.12 -20.02 6.89
C GLU A 269 6.09 -19.55 5.85
N ASP A 270 5.29 -20.47 5.30
CA ASP A 270 4.34 -20.17 4.23
C ASP A 270 3.18 -19.23 4.65
N ASN A 271 2.96 -18.99 5.96
CA ASN A 271 1.67 -18.43 6.39
C ASN A 271 1.68 -17.55 7.66
N LEU A 272 2.47 -16.48 7.64
CA LEU A 272 2.38 -15.44 8.68
C LEU A 272 1.15 -14.53 8.55
N GLY A 273 0.35 -14.65 7.48
CA GLY A 273 -0.83 -13.81 7.24
C GLY A 273 -0.53 -12.31 7.03
N VAL A 274 0.74 -11.91 6.89
CA VAL A 274 1.17 -10.51 6.68
C VAL A 274 1.59 -10.26 5.23
N CYS A 275 2.30 -11.23 4.66
CA CYS A 275 2.88 -11.23 3.33
C CYS A 275 2.99 -12.70 2.88
N ARG A 276 2.74 -12.99 1.61
CA ARG A 276 2.88 -14.34 1.07
C ARG A 276 4.34 -14.65 0.74
N LYS A 277 4.71 -15.93 0.88
CA LYS A 277 5.99 -16.43 0.36
C LYS A 277 6.07 -16.22 -1.15
N GLY A 278 7.27 -15.91 -1.63
CA GLY A 278 7.51 -15.58 -3.04
C GLY A 278 7.25 -14.12 -3.41
N HIS A 279 6.66 -13.32 -2.52
CA HIS A 279 6.64 -11.87 -2.70
C HIS A 279 8.05 -11.30 -2.56
N ASN A 280 8.45 -10.47 -3.51
CA ASN A 280 9.73 -9.77 -3.44
C ASN A 280 9.59 -8.47 -2.64
N HIS A 281 10.72 -8.04 -2.08
CA HIS A 281 10.79 -6.89 -1.19
C HIS A 281 11.91 -5.95 -1.59
N ILE A 282 11.70 -4.67 -1.34
CA ILE A 282 12.73 -3.62 -1.42
C ILE A 282 13.37 -3.54 -0.04
N GLU A 283 14.67 -3.76 0.05
CA GLU A 283 15.40 -3.71 1.32
C GLU A 283 16.22 -2.42 1.41
N VAL A 284 16.11 -1.72 2.53
CA VAL A 284 16.89 -0.52 2.79
C VAL A 284 17.68 -0.66 4.07
N SER A 285 18.90 -0.14 4.02
CA SER A 285 19.84 -0.14 5.13
C SER A 285 20.50 1.23 5.27
N GLU A 286 21.43 1.34 6.21
CA GLU A 286 22.22 2.56 6.41
C GLU A 286 23.02 2.95 5.15
N ASP A 287 23.52 1.94 4.42
CA ASP A 287 24.41 2.11 3.28
C ASP A 287 23.66 2.52 1.98
N THR A 288 22.32 2.38 1.92
CA THR A 288 21.52 2.81 0.76
C THR A 288 21.67 4.33 0.52
N PRO A 289 21.82 4.81 -0.73
CA PRO A 289 21.92 6.25 -0.99
C PRO A 289 20.71 7.04 -0.46
N LYS A 290 20.95 8.27 -0.01
CA LYS A 290 19.90 9.12 0.59
C LYS A 290 19.19 10.03 -0.40
N LYS A 291 19.67 10.14 -1.64
CA LYS A 291 19.20 11.14 -2.61
C LYS A 291 18.77 10.48 -3.90
N ILE A 292 17.54 10.78 -4.30
CA ILE A 292 17.02 10.50 -5.63
C ILE A 292 16.93 11.85 -6.35
N GLU A 293 17.59 11.95 -7.50
CA GLU A 293 17.49 13.13 -8.36
C GLU A 293 16.33 12.90 -9.31
N MET A 294 15.21 13.60 -9.11
CA MET A 294 13.98 13.34 -9.89
C MET A 294 14.20 13.52 -11.40
N HIS A 295 15.04 14.48 -11.80
CA HIS A 295 15.36 14.70 -13.21
C HIS A 295 16.16 13.54 -13.83
N GLU A 296 17.13 12.98 -13.11
CA GLU A 296 17.85 11.78 -13.56
C GLU A 296 16.95 10.55 -13.54
N LEU A 297 16.08 10.42 -12.53
CA LEU A 297 15.08 9.34 -12.49
C LEU A 297 14.17 9.38 -13.70
N LYS A 298 13.70 10.57 -14.10
CA LYS A 298 12.86 10.74 -15.30
C LYS A 298 13.58 10.29 -16.57
N LYS A 299 14.86 10.63 -16.74
CA LYS A 299 15.66 10.14 -17.88
C LYS A 299 15.76 8.62 -17.88
N VAL A 300 16.08 8.02 -16.73
CA VAL A 300 16.17 6.55 -16.58
C VAL A 300 14.82 5.90 -16.88
N TRP A 301 13.71 6.50 -16.44
CA TRP A 301 12.36 6.04 -16.74
C TRP A 301 12.07 6.06 -18.24
N GLU A 302 12.33 7.18 -18.91
CA GLU A 302 12.12 7.34 -20.36
C GLU A 302 12.98 6.37 -21.17
N GLU A 303 14.24 6.16 -20.80
CA GLU A 303 15.12 5.17 -21.45
C GLU A 303 14.61 3.73 -21.25
N LYS A 304 14.15 3.39 -20.04
CA LYS A 304 13.54 2.09 -19.78
C LYS A 304 12.30 1.87 -20.66
N TRP A 305 11.53 2.93 -20.89
CA TRP A 305 10.36 2.94 -21.75
C TRP A 305 10.69 2.68 -23.23
N LYS A 306 11.78 3.27 -23.72
CA LYS A 306 12.26 3.03 -25.10
C LYS A 306 12.68 1.58 -25.30
N VAL A 307 13.43 1.01 -24.35
CA VAL A 307 13.83 -0.41 -24.42
C VAL A 307 12.62 -1.32 -24.47
N PHE A 308 11.57 -0.98 -23.71
CA PHE A 308 10.36 -1.79 -23.68
C PHE A 308 9.61 -1.76 -25.02
N PHE A 309 9.34 -0.56 -25.56
CA PHE A 309 8.64 -0.44 -26.85
C PHE A 309 9.45 -0.89 -28.05
N ALA A 310 10.77 -1.06 -27.93
CA ALA A 310 11.59 -1.63 -29.00
C ALA A 310 11.38 -3.16 -29.16
N VAL A 311 10.73 -3.82 -28.19
CA VAL A 311 10.51 -5.28 -28.18
C VAL A 311 9.04 -5.63 -28.50
N LEU A 312 8.14 -4.63 -28.50
CA LEU A 312 6.76 -4.73 -28.95
C LEU A 312 6.64 -4.56 -30.47
#